data_AF-A0A6C0JAF2-F1
#
_entry.id   AF-A0A6C0JAF2-F1
#
_cell.length_a   1.000
_cell.length_b   1.000
_cell.length_c   1.000
_cell.angle_alpha   90.00
_cell.angle_beta   90.00
_cell.angle_gamma   90.00
#
_symmetry.space_group_name_H-M   'P 1'
#
loop_
_entity.id
_entity.type
_entity.pdbx_description
1 polymer ?
#
loop_
_entity_poly.entity_id
_entity_poly.type
_entity_poly.pdbx_seq_one_letter_code
_entity_poly.pdbx_strand_id
1 'polypeptide(L)'
;MSSKERIIDYNSNDGMLTYIWGPPMWHYLHTMSFNYPVNPTKEQKEHYRTFILSLRHTLPCGACRDNLEKNLKKIRLTPHALKNRNTFSRWLYRLHEEINTMLNKKSGLSYNDVRYRYEKFRAKCNEVTTDKLKIEKGCNEPINRIKSKCVISIVPKETQCMTFNIHKDCV
;
A
#
# COMPACT_ATOMS: atom_id res chain seq x y z
N MET A 1 13.25 -18.00 25.63
CA MET A 1 12.67 -19.16 24.92
C MET A 1 13.72 -20.25 24.77
N SER A 2 13.34 -21.48 25.08
CA SER A 2 14.15 -22.66 24.78
C SER A 2 14.20 -22.91 23.26
N SER A 3 15.14 -23.73 22.79
CA SER A 3 15.23 -24.14 21.38
C SER A 3 13.99 -24.91 20.92
N LYS A 4 13.36 -25.70 21.81
CA LYS A 4 12.13 -26.45 21.51
C LYS A 4 10.91 -25.54 21.33
N GLU A 5 10.77 -24.52 22.17
CA GLU A 5 9.69 -23.51 22.05
C GLU A 5 9.78 -22.76 20.72
N ARG A 6 11.00 -22.37 20.28
CA ARG A 6 11.18 -21.72 18.98
C ARG A 6 10.73 -22.58 17.80
N ILE A 7 10.99 -23.90 17.86
CA ILE A 7 10.60 -24.82 16.79
C ILE A 7 9.08 -24.96 16.71
N ILE A 8 8.38 -24.96 17.85
CA ILE A 8 6.91 -24.99 17.89
C ILE A 8 6.36 -23.73 17.23
N ASP A 9 6.87 -22.55 17.62
CA ASP A 9 6.40 -21.28 17.08
C ASP A 9 6.67 -21.13 15.57
N TYR A 10 7.84 -21.58 15.09
CA TYR A 10 8.18 -21.52 13.66
C TYR A 10 7.31 -22.42 12.78
N ASN A 11 6.76 -23.50 13.35
CA ASN A 11 5.87 -24.42 12.65
C ASN A 11 4.38 -24.13 12.91
N SER A 12 4.06 -23.02 13.57
CA SER A 12 2.67 -22.60 13.77
C SER A 12 2.04 -22.09 12.46
N ASN A 13 0.74 -22.32 12.30
CA ASN A 13 -0.08 -21.75 11.23
C ASN A 13 -0.71 -20.39 11.61
N ASP A 14 -0.26 -19.80 12.73
CA ASP A 14 -0.78 -18.53 13.21
C ASP A 14 -0.47 -17.36 12.26
N GLY A 15 -1.36 -16.36 12.29
CA GLY A 15 -1.16 -15.13 11.54
C GLY A 15 -0.07 -14.25 12.13
N MET A 16 0.48 -13.37 11.30
CA MET A 16 1.44 -12.35 11.73
C MET A 16 0.73 -11.15 12.36
N LEU A 17 1.39 -10.54 13.35
CA LEU A 17 0.91 -9.35 14.04
C LEU A 17 0.54 -8.22 13.06
N THR A 18 -0.73 -7.82 13.05
CA THR A 18 -1.30 -6.91 12.04
C THR A 18 -0.69 -5.51 12.06
N TYR A 19 -0.14 -5.08 13.19
CA TYR A 19 0.56 -3.80 13.33
C TYR A 19 1.97 -3.80 12.72
N ILE A 20 2.54 -4.96 12.40
CA ILE A 20 3.86 -5.07 11.74
C ILE A 20 3.70 -4.96 10.22
N TRP A 21 2.83 -5.78 9.63
CA TRP A 21 2.72 -5.88 8.17
C TRP A 21 1.61 -5.01 7.57
N GLY A 22 0.57 -4.67 8.35
CA GLY A 22 -0.58 -3.92 7.88
C GLY A 22 -0.22 -2.55 7.32
N PRO A 23 0.54 -1.72 8.06
CA PRO A 23 0.92 -0.40 7.55
C PRO A 23 1.83 -0.42 6.32
N PRO A 24 2.89 -1.24 6.24
CA PRO A 24 3.66 -1.40 5.01
C PRO A 24 2.81 -1.89 3.83
N MET A 25 1.87 -2.82 4.05
CA MET A 25 0.95 -3.28 2.99
C MET A 25 0.06 -2.14 2.51
N TRP A 26 -0.55 -1.36 3.40
CA TRP A 26 -1.34 -0.20 3.01
C TRP A 26 -0.52 0.88 2.30
N HIS A 27 0.72 1.07 2.72
CA HIS A 27 1.65 1.96 2.05
C HIS A 27 1.91 1.52 0.60
N TYR A 28 2.19 0.23 0.39
CA TYR A 28 2.33 -0.33 -0.96
C TYR A 28 1.05 -0.19 -1.78
N LEU A 29 -0.10 -0.57 -1.24
CA LEU A 29 -1.38 -0.52 -1.96
C LEU A 29 -1.71 0.91 -2.41
N HIS A 30 -1.54 1.89 -1.53
CA HIS A 30 -1.75 3.30 -1.90
C HIS A 30 -0.76 3.74 -2.98
N THR A 31 0.54 3.47 -2.82
CA THR A 31 1.56 3.76 -3.84
C THR A 31 1.20 3.14 -5.19
N MET A 32 0.81 1.86 -5.21
CA MET A 32 0.36 1.15 -6.41
C MET A 32 -0.86 1.83 -7.04
N SER A 33 -1.84 2.27 -6.24
CA SER A 33 -3.04 2.92 -6.76
C SER A 33 -2.78 4.30 -7.36
N PHE A 34 -1.86 5.08 -6.76
CA PHE A 34 -1.44 6.37 -7.29
C PHE A 34 -0.45 6.22 -8.46
N ASN A 35 0.18 5.07 -8.63
CA ASN A 35 0.97 4.75 -9.81
C ASN A 35 0.16 4.10 -10.95
N TYR A 36 -1.08 3.67 -10.70
CA TYR A 36 -1.95 3.06 -11.70
C TYR A 36 -2.02 3.93 -12.98
N PRO A 37 -2.04 3.36 -14.21
CA PRO A 37 -2.01 4.16 -15.43
C PRO A 37 -3.18 5.15 -15.52
N VAL A 38 -2.92 6.32 -16.12
CA VAL A 38 -3.98 7.30 -16.39
C VAL A 38 -4.96 6.74 -17.44
N ASN A 39 -4.43 6.05 -18.45
CA ASN A 39 -5.20 5.38 -19.50
C ASN A 39 -4.83 3.89 -19.52
N PRO A 40 -5.38 3.07 -18.61
CA PRO A 40 -4.99 1.67 -18.48
C PRO A 40 -5.58 0.80 -19.60
N THR A 41 -4.79 -0.14 -20.10
CA THR A 41 -5.24 -1.19 -21.03
C THR A 41 -6.19 -2.17 -20.34
N LYS A 42 -6.92 -2.97 -21.12
CA LYS A 42 -7.78 -4.04 -20.58
C LYS A 42 -6.99 -5.03 -19.72
N GLU A 43 -5.80 -5.40 -20.19
CA GLU A 43 -4.91 -6.33 -19.49
C GLU A 43 -4.41 -5.72 -18.16
N GLN A 44 -3.98 -4.46 -18.16
CA GLN A 44 -3.58 -3.77 -16.94
C GLN A 44 -4.72 -3.69 -15.91
N LYS A 45 -5.97 -3.47 -16.34
CA LYS A 45 -7.13 -3.53 -15.44
C LYS A 45 -7.24 -4.90 -14.76
N GLU A 46 -7.03 -5.97 -15.52
CA GLU A 46 -7.21 -7.33 -15.02
C GLU A 46 -6.08 -7.78 -14.09
N HIS A 47 -4.83 -7.37 -14.37
CA HIS A 47 -3.70 -7.62 -13.46
C HIS A 47 -3.93 -6.99 -12.10
N TYR A 48 -4.34 -5.71 -12.06
CA TYR A 48 -4.60 -5.01 -10.80
C TYR A 48 -5.84 -5.56 -10.07
N ARG A 49 -6.88 -5.92 -10.83
CA ARG A 49 -8.08 -6.58 -10.28
C ARG A 49 -7.71 -7.89 -9.60
N THR A 50 -7.00 -8.76 -10.31
CA THR A 50 -6.58 -10.07 -9.82
C THR A 50 -5.71 -9.92 -8.59
N PHE A 51 -4.73 -9.01 -8.62
CA PHE A 51 -3.87 -8.73 -7.47
C PHE A 51 -4.66 -8.37 -6.21
N ILE A 52 -5.57 -7.40 -6.31
CA ILE A 52 -6.42 -6.96 -5.18
C ILE A 52 -7.30 -8.09 -4.67
N LEU A 53 -7.96 -8.82 -5.58
CA LEU A 53 -8.86 -9.92 -5.18
C LEU A 53 -8.09 -11.09 -4.57
N SER A 54 -6.84 -11.32 -4.95
CA SER A 54 -6.00 -12.37 -4.39
C SER A 54 -5.59 -12.11 -2.93
N LEU A 55 -5.66 -10.86 -2.45
CA LEU A 55 -5.36 -10.55 -1.04
C LEU A 55 -6.25 -11.33 -0.06
N ARG A 56 -7.49 -11.67 -0.44
CA ARG A 56 -8.38 -12.52 0.38
C ARG A 56 -7.84 -13.94 0.60
N HIS A 57 -6.76 -14.32 -0.06
CA HIS A 57 -6.10 -15.62 0.11
C HIS A 57 -4.75 -15.49 0.80
N THR A 58 -4.06 -14.35 0.65
CA THR A 58 -2.64 -14.22 1.01
C THR A 58 -2.36 -13.31 2.21
N LEU A 59 -3.33 -12.53 2.70
CA LEU A 59 -3.09 -11.73 3.92
C LEU A 59 -2.70 -12.67 5.09
N PRO A 60 -1.65 -12.35 5.86
CA PRO A 60 -1.13 -13.22 6.92
C PRO A 60 -1.96 -13.09 8.21
N CYS A 61 -3.27 -13.18 8.08
CA CYS A 61 -4.27 -13.06 9.15
C CYS A 61 -5.60 -13.61 8.62
N GLY A 62 -6.09 -14.72 9.19
CA GLY A 62 -7.33 -15.38 8.75
C GLY A 62 -8.55 -14.46 8.82
N ALA A 63 -8.80 -13.85 9.98
CA ALA A 63 -9.91 -12.91 10.15
C ALA A 63 -9.84 -11.70 9.19
N CYS A 64 -8.63 -11.25 8.85
CA CYS A 64 -8.43 -10.16 7.91
C CYS A 64 -8.84 -10.56 6.48
N ARG A 65 -8.60 -11.82 6.08
CA ARG A 65 -9.05 -12.36 4.79
C ARG A 65 -10.57 -12.44 4.72
N ASP A 66 -11.22 -12.98 5.75
CA ASP A 66 -12.68 -13.10 5.82
C ASP A 66 -13.36 -11.72 5.80
N ASN A 67 -12.81 -10.78 6.56
CA ASN A 67 -13.30 -9.41 6.61
C ASN A 67 -13.08 -8.69 5.27
N LEU A 68 -11.93 -8.90 4.61
CA LEU A 68 -11.70 -8.32 3.28
C LEU A 68 -12.74 -8.80 2.27
N GLU A 69 -13.15 -10.06 2.30
CA GLU A 69 -14.21 -10.55 1.41
C GLU A 69 -15.53 -9.81 1.65
N LYS A 70 -15.92 -9.60 2.91
CA LYS A 70 -17.12 -8.82 3.28
C LYS A 70 -17.00 -7.36 2.84
N ASN A 71 -15.84 -6.75 3.04
CA ASN A 71 -15.58 -5.36 2.64
C ASN A 71 -15.58 -5.21 1.12
N LEU A 72 -15.10 -6.18 0.35
CA LEU A 72 -15.16 -6.18 -1.12
C LEU A 72 -16.58 -6.35 -1.66
N LYS A 73 -17.50 -6.97 -0.90
CA LYS A 73 -18.94 -6.99 -1.23
C LYS A 73 -19.59 -5.61 -1.06
N LYS A 74 -19.18 -4.85 -0.04
CA LYS A 74 -19.64 -3.47 0.20
C LYS A 74 -18.99 -2.45 -0.76
N ILE A 75 -17.66 -2.46 -0.83
CA ILE A 75 -16.83 -1.56 -1.64
C ILE A 75 -16.38 -2.30 -2.90
N ARG A 76 -17.34 -2.60 -3.77
CA ARG A 76 -17.11 -3.42 -4.97
C ARG A 76 -16.05 -2.81 -5.88
N LEU A 77 -15.06 -3.60 -6.26
CA LEU A 77 -14.10 -3.25 -7.31
C LEU A 77 -14.79 -3.41 -8.68
N THR A 78 -15.46 -2.35 -9.14
CA THR A 78 -16.21 -2.35 -10.41
C THR A 78 -15.31 -1.98 -11.59
N PRO A 79 -15.74 -2.25 -12.84
CA PRO A 79 -15.05 -1.72 -14.03
C PRO A 79 -14.89 -0.20 -14.01
N HIS A 80 -15.84 0.53 -13.39
CA HIS A 80 -15.72 1.98 -13.20
C HIS A 80 -14.59 2.34 -12.22
N ALA A 81 -14.44 1.60 -11.12
CA ALA A 81 -13.32 1.80 -10.20
C ALA A 81 -11.97 1.64 -10.90
N LEU A 82 -11.86 0.72 -11.86
CA LEU A 82 -10.65 0.47 -12.65
C LEU A 82 -10.54 1.35 -13.92
N LYS A 83 -11.38 2.39 -14.08
CA LYS A 83 -11.38 3.22 -15.30
C LYS A 83 -10.05 3.91 -15.54
N ASN A 84 -9.46 4.50 -14.50
CA ASN A 84 -8.18 5.22 -14.54
C ASN A 84 -7.59 5.36 -13.12
N ARG A 85 -6.39 5.96 -13.03
CA ARG A 85 -5.72 6.29 -11.76
C ARG A 85 -6.64 6.93 -10.72
N ASN A 86 -7.44 7.92 -11.11
CA ASN A 86 -8.29 8.67 -10.18
C ASN A 86 -9.38 7.78 -9.58
N THR A 87 -10.08 7.01 -10.42
CA THR A 87 -11.15 6.13 -9.94
C THR A 87 -10.60 5.00 -9.06
N PHE A 88 -9.42 4.46 -9.40
CA PHE A 88 -8.85 3.33 -8.69
C PHE A 88 -8.27 3.73 -7.33
N SER A 89 -7.51 4.82 -7.28
CA SER A 89 -6.99 5.37 -6.01
C SER A 89 -8.12 5.82 -5.06
N ARG A 90 -9.21 6.41 -5.59
CA ARG A 90 -10.41 6.71 -4.78
C ARG A 90 -11.09 5.45 -4.25
N TRP A 91 -11.20 4.41 -5.07
CA TRP A 91 -11.76 3.14 -4.63
C TRP A 91 -10.92 2.53 -3.50
N LEU A 92 -9.59 2.53 -3.63
CA LEU A 92 -8.71 2.00 -2.61
C LEU A 92 -8.78 2.81 -1.31
N TYR A 93 -8.81 4.14 -1.41
CA TYR A 93 -9.04 5.02 -0.26
C TYR A 93 -10.34 4.66 0.47
N ARG A 94 -11.45 4.49 -0.25
CA ARG A 94 -12.74 4.10 0.34
C ARG A 94 -12.69 2.73 1.01
N LEU A 95 -12.00 1.77 0.42
CA LEU A 95 -11.81 0.45 1.03
C LEU A 95 -11.01 0.55 2.34
N HIS A 96 -9.96 1.36 2.38
CA HIS A 96 -9.18 1.58 3.59
C HIS A 96 -10.04 2.26 4.67
N GLU A 97 -10.83 3.28 4.33
CA GLU A 97 -11.71 3.95 5.30
C GLU A 97 -12.85 3.04 5.81
N GLU A 98 -13.39 2.14 4.99
CA GLU A 98 -14.33 1.10 5.45
C GLU A 98 -13.67 0.18 6.49
N ILE A 99 -12.42 -0.25 6.24
CA ILE A 99 -11.67 -1.09 7.18
C ILE A 99 -11.32 -0.32 8.46
N ASN A 100 -10.98 0.96 8.36
CA ASN A 100 -10.78 1.82 9.52
C ASN A 100 -12.06 1.91 10.36
N THR A 101 -13.21 2.14 9.71
CA THR A 101 -14.52 2.19 10.38
C THR A 101 -14.85 0.87 11.07
N MET A 102 -14.64 -0.27 10.39
CA MET A 102 -14.81 -1.61 10.96
C MET A 102 -13.94 -1.84 12.21
N LEU A 103 -12.73 -1.28 12.24
CA LEU A 103 -11.79 -1.37 13.36
C LEU A 103 -11.96 -0.24 14.40
N ASN A 104 -13.01 0.57 14.29
CA ASN A 104 -13.25 1.76 15.10
C ASN A 104 -12.05 2.74 15.13
N LYS A 105 -11.39 2.89 13.99
CA LYS A 105 -10.29 3.83 13.76
C LYS A 105 -10.75 4.99 12.88
N LYS A 106 -10.13 6.15 13.06
CA LYS A 106 -10.32 7.32 12.21
C LYS A 106 -8.98 7.73 11.63
N SER A 107 -8.89 7.86 10.30
CA SER A 107 -7.68 8.35 9.64
C SER A 107 -7.49 9.85 9.87
N GLY A 108 -8.60 10.61 9.88
CA GLY A 108 -8.60 12.07 9.92
C GLY A 108 -8.13 12.72 8.62
N LEU A 109 -8.03 11.97 7.52
CA LEU A 109 -7.47 12.44 6.24
C LEU A 109 -8.53 12.40 5.16
N SER A 110 -8.60 13.46 4.35
CA SER A 110 -9.36 13.42 3.11
C SER A 110 -8.61 12.65 2.03
N TYR A 111 -9.32 12.24 0.97
CA TYR A 111 -8.68 11.67 -0.22
C TYR A 111 -7.61 12.62 -0.81
N ASN A 112 -7.84 13.93 -0.76
CA ASN A 112 -6.89 14.90 -1.30
C ASN A 112 -5.60 14.95 -0.47
N ASP A 113 -5.68 14.81 0.85
CA ASP A 113 -4.50 14.73 1.73
C ASP A 113 -3.67 13.48 1.41
N VAL A 114 -4.34 12.33 1.25
CA VAL A 114 -3.67 11.08 0.88
C VAL A 114 -3.04 11.22 -0.51
N ARG A 115 -3.77 11.74 -1.49
CA ARG A 115 -3.25 11.99 -2.84
C ARG A 115 -2.01 12.89 -2.80
N TYR A 116 -2.09 14.01 -2.10
CA TYR A 116 -0.98 14.96 -2.00
C TYR A 116 0.28 14.30 -1.42
N ARG A 117 0.13 13.48 -0.37
CA ARG A 117 1.25 12.74 0.23
C ARG A 117 1.93 11.80 -0.77
N TYR A 118 1.16 10.96 -1.45
CA TYR A 118 1.73 9.94 -2.34
C TYR A 118 2.22 10.50 -3.68
N GLU A 119 1.58 11.53 -4.23
CA GLU A 119 2.02 12.17 -5.48
C GLU A 119 3.40 12.83 -5.35
N LYS A 120 3.81 13.23 -4.14
CA LYS A 120 5.16 13.78 -3.87
C LYS A 120 6.28 12.75 -4.01
N PHE A 121 5.97 11.47 -3.88
CA PHE A 121 6.94 10.38 -4.05
C PHE A 121 7.10 9.98 -5.53
N ARG A 122 6.39 10.63 -6.44
CA ARG A 122 6.46 10.31 -7.86
C ARG A 122 7.86 10.65 -8.39
N ALA A 123 8.46 9.68 -9.05
CA ALA A 123 9.72 9.87 -9.76
C ALA A 123 9.49 10.54 -11.12
N LYS A 124 10.45 11.35 -11.56
CA LYS A 124 10.56 11.83 -12.94
C LYS A 124 11.15 10.70 -13.79
N CYS A 125 10.49 10.41 -14.90
CA CYS A 125 11.10 9.63 -15.96
C CYS A 125 11.73 10.63 -16.93
N ASN A 126 13.05 10.72 -16.98
CA ASN A 126 13.73 11.42 -18.06
C ASN A 126 13.82 10.43 -19.22
N GLU A 127 13.12 10.70 -20.32
CA GLU A 127 13.29 9.90 -21.53
C GLU A 127 14.71 10.11 -22.08
N VAL A 128 15.40 8.98 -22.25
CA VAL A 128 16.67 8.80 -22.97
C VAL A 128 17.91 9.43 -22.32
N THR A 129 18.73 8.57 -21.72
CA THR A 129 20.18 8.67 -21.93
C THR A 129 20.59 7.47 -22.77
N THR A 130 21.13 7.73 -23.96
CA THR A 130 21.89 6.76 -24.77
C THR A 130 23.18 6.39 -24.02
N ASP A 131 23.03 5.77 -22.85
CA ASP A 131 24.17 5.30 -22.08
C ASP A 131 24.64 3.99 -22.70
N LYS A 132 25.88 4.01 -23.18
CA LYS A 132 26.58 2.82 -23.70
C LYS A 132 26.78 1.76 -22.60
N LEU A 133 26.53 2.09 -21.34
CA LEU A 133 26.59 1.21 -20.18
C LEU A 133 25.19 0.77 -19.77
N LYS A 134 24.92 -0.54 -19.85
CA LYS A 134 23.68 -1.22 -19.45
C LYS A 134 23.46 -1.26 -17.93
N ILE A 135 23.65 -0.15 -17.22
CA ILE A 135 23.42 -0.08 -15.77
C ILE A 135 22.02 0.50 -15.54
N GLU A 136 21.15 -0.26 -14.89
CA GLU A 136 19.83 0.21 -14.48
C GLU A 136 19.97 1.32 -13.41
N LYS A 137 19.44 2.52 -13.69
CA LYS A 137 19.53 3.67 -12.77
C LYS A 137 18.41 3.71 -11.72
N GLY A 138 17.39 2.87 -11.88
CA GLY A 138 16.18 2.86 -11.06
C GLY A 138 15.33 4.13 -11.20
N CYS A 139 14.14 4.12 -10.59
CA CYS A 139 13.22 5.27 -10.57
C CYS A 139 13.45 6.15 -9.33
N ASN A 140 14.65 6.75 -9.21
CA ASN A 140 15.09 7.44 -7.99
C ASN A 140 15.17 8.98 -8.09
N GLU A 141 14.85 9.55 -9.25
CA GLU A 141 14.86 11.01 -9.45
C GLU A 141 13.52 11.61 -9.04
N PRO A 142 13.46 12.38 -7.94
CA PRO A 142 12.20 12.87 -7.39
C PRO A 142 11.62 14.06 -8.20
N ILE A 143 10.30 14.24 -8.14
CA ILE A 143 9.67 15.45 -8.70
C ILE A 143 10.03 16.69 -7.88
N ASN A 144 9.97 16.58 -6.55
CA ASN A 144 10.53 17.58 -5.63
C ASN A 144 12.05 17.44 -5.63
N ARG A 145 12.84 18.51 -5.51
CA ARG A 145 14.32 18.45 -5.62
C ARG A 145 15.00 17.65 -4.49
N ILE A 146 14.23 16.98 -3.63
CA ILE A 146 14.67 16.32 -2.41
C ILE A 146 14.51 14.81 -2.57
N LYS A 147 15.64 14.10 -2.56
CA LYS A 147 15.68 12.62 -2.64
C LYS A 147 15.21 12.03 -1.32
N SER A 148 13.92 11.70 -1.27
CA SER A 148 13.26 11.09 -0.11
C SER A 148 13.42 9.57 -0.13
N LYS A 149 13.51 8.94 1.05
CA LYS A 149 13.51 7.48 1.22
C LYS A 149 12.51 7.05 2.27
N CYS A 150 11.96 5.84 2.12
CA CYS A 150 11.08 5.23 3.12
C CYS A 150 11.92 4.54 4.20
N VAL A 151 11.57 4.76 5.48
CA VAL A 151 12.16 4.08 6.63
C VAL A 151 11.06 3.32 7.35
N ILE A 152 11.26 2.03 7.54
CA ILE A 152 10.34 1.16 8.29
C ILE A 152 10.96 0.91 9.66
N SER A 153 10.19 1.19 10.72
CA SER A 153 10.64 1.03 12.11
C SER A 153 9.62 0.22 12.90
N ILE A 154 10.09 -0.70 13.72
CA ILE A 154 9.28 -1.48 14.65
C ILE A 154 9.52 -0.90 16.05
N VAL A 155 8.44 -0.51 16.71
CA VAL A 155 8.46 0.07 18.07
C VAL A 155 7.47 -0.68 18.96
N PRO A 156 7.65 -0.66 20.31
CA PRO A 156 6.66 -1.18 21.24
C PRO A 156 5.28 -0.56 20.99
N LYS A 157 4.22 -1.35 21.17
CA LYS A 157 2.84 -0.94 20.86
C LYS A 157 2.38 0.27 21.68
N GLU A 158 2.95 0.45 22.85
CA GLU A 158 2.68 1.52 23.81
C GLU A 158 3.29 2.86 23.36
N THR A 159 4.20 2.84 22.39
CA THR A 159 4.84 4.04 21.85
C THR A 159 3.80 4.90 21.13
N GLN A 160 3.57 6.10 21.64
CA GLN A 160 2.69 7.07 21.01
C GLN A 160 3.38 7.70 19.80
N CYS A 161 3.19 7.11 18.62
CA CYS A 161 3.68 7.66 17.37
C CYS A 161 2.71 7.38 16.21
N MET A 162 2.74 8.26 15.21
CA MET A 162 2.02 8.02 13.96
C MET A 162 2.66 6.85 13.21
N THR A 163 1.82 6.02 12.59
CA THR A 163 2.26 4.86 11.81
C THR A 163 2.97 5.25 10.52
N PHE A 164 2.64 6.41 9.96
CA PHE A 164 3.27 6.92 8.74
C PHE A 164 3.68 8.38 8.95
N ASN A 165 4.99 8.60 8.99
CA ASN A 165 5.60 9.90 9.20
C ASN A 165 6.33 10.33 7.93
N ILE A 166 6.05 11.54 7.46
CA ILE A 166 6.81 12.18 6.39
C ILE A 166 7.54 13.37 7.02
N HIS A 167 8.85 13.41 6.88
CA HIS A 167 9.64 14.56 7.33
C HIS A 167 9.15 15.82 6.61
N LYS A 168 9.07 16.95 7.31
CA LYS A 168 8.56 18.22 6.77
C LYS A 168 9.24 18.63 5.46
N ASP A 169 10.54 18.36 5.33
CA ASP A 169 11.31 18.68 4.13
C ASP A 169 11.02 17.74 2.95
N CYS A 170 10.46 16.55 3.22
CA CYS A 170 10.04 15.60 2.18
C CYS A 170 8.60 15.85 1.70
N VAL A 171 7.89 16.79 2.34
CA VAL A 171 6.56 17.26 1.93
C VAL A 171 6.76 18.46 1.02
#